data_AF-A0A4R5C309-F1
#
_entry.id   AF-A0A4R5C309-F1
#
_cell.length_a   1.000
_cell.length_b   1.000
_cell.length_c   1.000
_cell.angle_alpha   90.00
_cell.angle_beta   90.00
_cell.angle_gamma   90.00
#
_symmetry.space_group_name_H-M   'P 1'
#
loop_
_entity.id
_entity.type
_entity.pdbx_description
1 polymer ?
#
loop_
_entity_poly.entity_id
_entity_poly.type
_entity_poly.pdbx_seq_one_letter_code
_entity_poly.pdbx_strand_id
1 'polypeptide(L)'
;MLDDSLLDDPARLADVDSGGLLRLAALSGAQVRATAETAAEAGLDELADGRPRAVVLLTRPGVSTGVANLLVALTGARCPVPVVISDELPSWVGPLDVVFAHTDDVGDVALAESVATACRRTASVVLAVPSEGPVAAAGAGRAKILVPRVPVPPALAFAYVFAAGISTFRALGLLDFDTEELAEELDREAERAHPGHESLSNPAKSLALRMADRTPLLWGLGPIAAAVAGHGAFALGAHAGVPAHVAEYPHAVVQRALHRAATSAGSEADIFADPEDEPGAQLRALLISTRHNDQGEVFERSAARDLPGADVVVPGDTVRADPLLRAAVLAARFDLAAVYLGLAAGTLNGPGWPALAMS
;
A
#
# COMPACT_ATOMS: atom_id res chain seq x y z
N MET A 1 4.73 19.73 -17.47
CA MET A 1 5.64 20.36 -16.50
C MET A 1 4.82 20.55 -15.24
N LEU A 2 5.33 20.03 -14.14
CA LEU A 2 4.65 20.01 -12.86
C LEU A 2 4.67 21.41 -12.23
N ASP A 3 3.56 21.85 -11.62
CA ASP A 3 3.47 23.14 -10.91
C ASP A 3 3.75 22.96 -9.42
N ASP A 4 5.01 23.03 -9.02
CA ASP A 4 5.43 22.89 -7.61
C ASP A 4 4.80 23.96 -6.72
N SER A 5 4.59 25.18 -7.24
CA SER A 5 4.03 26.30 -6.49
C SER A 5 2.60 26.05 -6.03
N LEU A 6 1.89 25.15 -6.71
CA LEU A 6 0.56 24.70 -6.32
C LEU A 6 0.59 24.08 -4.93
N LEU A 7 1.63 23.30 -4.59
CA LEU A 7 1.68 22.58 -3.33
C LEU A 7 1.73 23.51 -2.11
N ASP A 8 2.19 24.76 -2.27
CA ASP A 8 2.23 25.76 -1.20
C ASP A 8 1.08 26.79 -1.27
N ASP A 9 0.10 26.57 -2.15
CA ASP A 9 -1.13 27.38 -2.23
C ASP A 9 -2.36 26.50 -1.91
N PRO A 10 -2.79 26.44 -0.64
CA PRO A 10 -3.92 25.61 -0.21
C PRO A 10 -5.25 25.96 -0.91
N ALA A 11 -5.45 27.22 -1.30
CA ALA A 11 -6.67 27.63 -1.98
C ALA A 11 -6.69 27.07 -3.40
N ARG A 12 -5.59 27.21 -4.14
CA ARG A 12 -5.45 26.62 -5.48
C ARG A 12 -5.50 25.10 -5.43
N LEU A 13 -4.91 24.45 -4.42
CA LEU A 13 -5.03 23.00 -4.22
C LEU A 13 -6.48 22.55 -4.07
N ALA A 14 -7.27 23.27 -3.26
CA ALA A 14 -8.68 22.97 -3.07
C ALA A 14 -9.48 23.16 -4.37
N ASP A 15 -9.15 24.18 -5.18
CA ASP A 15 -9.80 24.43 -6.47
C ASP A 15 -9.51 23.31 -7.49
N VAL A 16 -8.28 22.77 -7.51
CA VAL A 16 -7.93 21.68 -8.44
C VAL A 16 -8.38 20.29 -7.96
N ASP A 17 -8.52 20.08 -6.64
CA ASP A 17 -8.99 18.81 -6.06
C ASP A 17 -10.53 18.69 -6.10
N SER A 18 -11.09 18.79 -7.31
CA SER A 18 -12.55 18.79 -7.52
C SER A 18 -13.24 17.50 -7.03
N GLY A 19 -12.53 16.37 -7.04
CA GLY A 19 -12.99 15.08 -6.52
C GLY A 19 -12.81 14.90 -5.01
N GLY A 20 -12.12 15.83 -4.33
CA GLY A 20 -11.80 15.73 -2.91
C GLY A 20 -10.91 14.54 -2.57
N LEU A 21 -10.00 14.14 -3.48
CA LEU A 21 -9.12 12.99 -3.32
C LEU A 21 -8.17 13.14 -2.12
N LEU A 22 -7.71 14.35 -1.80
CA LEU A 22 -6.86 14.58 -0.62
C LEU A 22 -7.64 14.26 0.67
N ARG A 23 -8.90 14.67 0.73
CA ARG A 23 -9.80 14.35 1.86
C ARG A 23 -10.05 12.84 1.93
N LEU A 24 -10.25 12.17 0.79
CA LEU A 24 -10.53 10.73 0.75
C LEU A 24 -9.29 9.89 1.13
N ALA A 25 -8.10 10.27 0.68
CA ALA A 25 -6.83 9.63 1.06
C ALA A 25 -6.54 9.78 2.57
N ALA A 26 -6.96 10.89 3.17
CA ALA A 26 -6.88 11.12 4.61
C ALA A 26 -7.81 10.24 5.46
N LEU A 27 -8.75 9.48 4.87
CA LEU A 27 -9.70 8.64 5.62
C LEU A 27 -9.13 7.27 6.05
N SER A 28 -7.81 7.07 5.99
CA SER A 28 -7.17 5.79 6.31
C SER A 28 -7.49 5.29 7.73
N GLY A 29 -7.44 6.15 8.75
CA GLY A 29 -7.81 5.77 10.12
C GLY A 29 -9.30 5.43 10.27
N ALA A 30 -10.19 6.18 9.60
CA ALA A 30 -11.62 5.87 9.55
C ALA A 30 -11.90 4.52 8.88
N GLN A 31 -11.20 4.20 7.78
CA GLN A 31 -11.28 2.89 7.12
C GLN A 31 -10.90 1.76 8.09
N VAL A 32 -9.82 1.91 8.87
CA VAL A 32 -9.38 0.90 9.85
C VAL A 32 -10.46 0.65 10.91
N ARG A 33 -10.98 1.71 11.54
CA ARG A 33 -12.02 1.56 12.59
C ARG A 33 -13.27 0.89 12.06
N ALA A 34 -13.77 1.36 10.92
CA ALA A 34 -14.95 0.80 10.28
C ALA A 34 -14.76 -0.68 9.88
N THR A 35 -13.56 -1.06 9.47
CA THR A 35 -13.23 -2.45 9.14
C THR A 35 -13.17 -3.33 10.38
N ALA A 36 -12.69 -2.79 11.50
CA ALA A 36 -12.67 -3.52 12.76
C ALA A 36 -14.10 -3.77 13.30
N GLU A 37 -15.01 -2.82 13.12
CA GLU A 37 -16.44 -3.03 13.42
C GLU A 37 -17.02 -4.14 12.54
N THR A 38 -16.80 -4.10 11.22
CA THR A 38 -17.32 -5.16 10.33
C THR A 38 -16.66 -6.51 10.59
N ALA A 39 -15.40 -6.53 11.06
CA ALA A 39 -14.72 -7.74 11.51
C ALA A 39 -15.38 -8.37 12.75
N ALA A 40 -15.72 -7.55 13.74
CA ALA A 40 -16.43 -8.01 14.92
C ALA A 40 -17.85 -8.49 14.57
N GLU A 41 -18.59 -7.75 13.75
CA GLU A 41 -19.96 -8.12 13.34
C GLU A 41 -20.00 -9.39 12.50
N ALA A 42 -19.01 -9.61 11.63
CA ALA A 42 -18.90 -10.84 10.88
C ALA A 42 -18.54 -12.05 11.76
N GLY A 43 -18.08 -11.83 13.00
CA GLY A 43 -17.63 -12.89 13.92
C GLY A 43 -16.31 -13.50 13.46
N LEU A 44 -15.31 -12.66 13.17
CA LEU A 44 -13.96 -13.12 12.81
C LEU A 44 -13.26 -13.84 13.95
N ASP A 45 -13.60 -13.56 15.21
CA ASP A 45 -13.13 -14.28 16.39
C ASP A 45 -13.54 -15.76 16.40
N GLU A 46 -14.56 -16.14 15.62
CA GLU A 46 -14.98 -17.52 15.40
C GLU A 46 -14.20 -18.23 14.27
N LEU A 47 -13.18 -17.58 13.67
CA LEU A 47 -12.36 -18.17 12.62
C LEU A 47 -11.55 -19.36 13.15
N ALA A 48 -12.10 -20.56 12.94
CA ALA A 48 -11.52 -21.88 13.24
C ALA A 48 -10.99 -22.05 14.68
N ASP A 49 -11.44 -23.08 15.38
CA ASP A 49 -10.87 -23.46 16.68
C ASP A 49 -9.42 -23.96 16.50
N GLY A 50 -8.46 -23.03 16.47
CA GLY A 50 -7.03 -23.32 16.38
C GLY A 50 -6.33 -22.78 15.13
N ARG A 51 -5.08 -23.21 14.94
CA ARG A 51 -4.24 -22.74 13.83
C ARG A 51 -4.67 -23.39 12.51
N PRO A 52 -4.80 -22.62 11.42
CA PRO A 52 -5.10 -23.20 10.11
C PRO A 52 -3.90 -24.00 9.59
N ARG A 53 -4.15 -24.89 8.64
CA ARG A 53 -3.10 -25.60 7.89
C ARG A 53 -2.34 -24.64 6.97
N ALA A 54 -3.04 -23.72 6.30
CA ALA A 54 -2.48 -22.68 5.46
C ALA A 54 -3.45 -21.48 5.34
N VAL A 55 -2.90 -20.32 5.01
CA VAL A 55 -3.67 -19.14 4.62
C VAL A 55 -3.44 -18.88 3.13
N VAL A 56 -4.49 -18.80 2.33
CA VAL A 56 -4.44 -18.45 0.91
C VAL A 56 -4.96 -17.05 0.72
N LEU A 57 -4.12 -16.17 0.16
CA LEU A 57 -4.47 -14.81 -0.22
C LEU A 57 -4.77 -14.81 -1.71
N LEU A 58 -6.05 -14.72 -2.08
CA LEU A 58 -6.46 -14.59 -3.47
C LEU A 58 -6.36 -13.13 -3.90
N THR A 59 -5.49 -12.86 -4.87
CA THR A 59 -5.20 -11.49 -5.34
C THR A 59 -5.84 -11.19 -6.69
N ARG A 60 -6.32 -9.97 -6.83
CA ARG A 60 -6.85 -9.34 -8.05
C ARG A 60 -6.11 -8.03 -8.36
N PRO A 61 -6.16 -7.53 -9.60
CA PRO A 61 -5.61 -6.21 -9.91
C PRO A 61 -6.13 -5.13 -8.97
N GLY A 62 -5.27 -4.21 -8.54
CA GLY A 62 -5.59 -3.19 -7.53
C GLY A 62 -4.81 -3.37 -6.23
N VAL A 63 -5.35 -2.84 -5.13
CA VAL A 63 -4.68 -2.78 -3.83
C VAL A 63 -4.42 -4.16 -3.21
N SER A 64 -5.16 -5.19 -3.63
CA SER A 64 -5.05 -6.55 -3.06
C SER A 64 -3.63 -7.14 -3.20
N THR A 65 -2.93 -6.82 -4.29
CA THR A 65 -1.57 -7.33 -4.54
C THR A 65 -0.57 -6.72 -3.54
N GLY A 66 -0.65 -5.41 -3.31
CA GLY A 66 0.17 -4.72 -2.32
C GLY A 66 -0.11 -5.22 -0.90
N VAL A 67 -1.38 -5.36 -0.54
CA VAL A 67 -1.80 -5.88 0.77
C VAL A 67 -1.30 -7.31 0.99
N ALA A 68 -1.48 -8.21 0.02
CA ALA A 68 -1.07 -9.61 0.16
C ALA A 68 0.45 -9.74 0.38
N ASN A 69 1.24 -9.00 -0.40
CA ASN A 69 2.70 -8.96 -0.23
C ASN A 69 3.09 -8.40 1.15
N LEU A 70 2.39 -7.38 1.64
CA LEU A 70 2.67 -6.82 2.96
C LEU A 70 2.31 -7.79 4.09
N LEU A 71 1.18 -8.49 4.02
CA LEU A 71 0.79 -9.51 5.00
C LEU A 71 1.81 -10.66 5.08
N VAL A 72 2.31 -11.12 3.92
CA VAL A 72 3.39 -12.12 3.86
C VAL A 72 4.67 -11.57 4.47
N ALA A 73 5.05 -10.33 4.15
CA ALA A 73 6.25 -9.71 4.69
C ALA A 73 6.19 -9.50 6.22
N LEU A 74 5.02 -9.14 6.77
CA LEU A 74 4.81 -8.92 8.20
C LEU A 74 4.86 -10.22 9.01
N THR A 75 4.34 -11.32 8.48
CA THR A 75 4.44 -12.63 9.15
C THR A 75 5.83 -13.24 9.02
N GLY A 76 6.50 -13.02 7.89
CA GLY A 76 7.89 -13.37 7.65
C GLY A 76 8.18 -14.88 7.74
N ALA A 77 9.47 -15.23 7.75
CA ALA A 77 9.92 -16.62 7.73
C ALA A 77 9.58 -17.44 9.00
N ARG A 78 9.12 -16.77 10.07
CA ARG A 78 8.74 -17.42 11.35
C ARG A 78 7.25 -17.65 11.47
N CYS A 79 6.47 -17.36 10.43
CA CYS A 79 5.04 -17.65 10.42
C CYS A 79 4.82 -19.15 10.72
N PRO A 80 3.96 -19.50 11.71
CA PRO A 80 3.75 -20.90 12.07
C PRO A 80 2.94 -21.68 11.04
N VAL A 81 2.43 -21.02 10.00
CA VAL A 81 1.63 -21.60 8.92
C VAL A 81 2.10 -21.03 7.57
N PRO A 82 1.99 -21.79 6.46
CA PRO A 82 2.22 -21.25 5.13
C PRO A 82 1.21 -20.16 4.77
N VAL A 83 1.69 -19.05 4.24
CA VAL A 83 0.87 -17.99 3.64
C VAL A 83 1.15 -17.99 2.13
N VAL A 84 0.14 -18.29 1.33
CA VAL A 84 0.26 -18.50 -0.12
C VAL A 84 -0.51 -17.43 -0.87
N ILE A 85 0.17 -16.68 -1.74
CA ILE A 85 -0.48 -15.76 -2.67
C ILE A 85 -0.83 -16.53 -3.95
N SER A 86 -2.05 -16.38 -4.44
CA SER A 86 -2.53 -17.04 -5.66
C SER A 86 -3.56 -16.17 -6.37
N ASP A 87 -3.69 -16.31 -7.69
CA ASP A 87 -4.75 -15.68 -8.50
C ASP A 87 -6.02 -16.55 -8.57
N GLU A 88 -5.86 -17.87 -8.49
CA GLU A 88 -6.93 -18.86 -8.45
C GLU A 88 -6.85 -19.71 -7.17
N LEU A 89 -7.97 -20.32 -6.78
CA LEU A 89 -8.00 -21.21 -5.61
C LEU A 89 -7.17 -22.49 -5.84
N PRO A 90 -6.12 -22.75 -5.03
CA PRO A 90 -5.35 -23.97 -5.17
C PRO A 90 -6.18 -25.24 -4.97
N SER A 91 -5.85 -26.31 -5.72
CA SER A 91 -6.61 -27.57 -5.70
C SER A 91 -6.59 -28.29 -4.35
N TRP A 92 -5.59 -28.04 -3.50
CA TRP A 92 -5.44 -28.65 -2.19
C TRP A 92 -6.24 -27.94 -1.09
N VAL A 93 -6.79 -26.74 -1.33
CA VAL A 93 -7.55 -25.98 -0.32
C VAL A 93 -8.75 -26.79 0.16
N GLY A 94 -8.96 -26.84 1.47
CA GLY A 94 -10.01 -27.62 2.13
C GLY A 94 -10.33 -27.12 3.54
N PRO A 95 -10.93 -27.98 4.40
CA PRO A 95 -11.58 -27.56 5.65
C PRO A 95 -10.68 -26.95 6.73
N LEU A 96 -9.36 -27.11 6.60
CA LEU A 96 -8.37 -26.62 7.57
C LEU A 96 -7.65 -25.36 7.08
N ASP A 97 -7.98 -24.86 5.88
CA ASP A 97 -7.34 -23.66 5.34
C ASP A 97 -8.26 -22.45 5.45
N VAL A 98 -7.63 -21.28 5.47
CA VAL A 98 -8.32 -19.99 5.43
C VAL A 98 -8.03 -19.33 4.09
N VAL A 99 -9.08 -18.81 3.45
CA VAL A 99 -8.98 -18.04 2.21
C VAL A 99 -9.38 -16.60 2.51
N PHE A 100 -8.48 -15.66 2.25
CA PHE A 100 -8.76 -14.23 2.27
C PHE A 100 -8.76 -13.70 0.84
N ALA A 101 -9.74 -12.89 0.49
CA ALA A 101 -9.80 -12.26 -0.83
C ALA A 101 -10.42 -10.86 -0.81
N HIS A 102 -10.02 -10.06 -1.78
CA HIS A 102 -10.58 -8.75 -2.07
C HIS A 102 -10.61 -8.56 -3.59
N THR A 103 -11.64 -7.85 -4.07
CA THR A 103 -11.70 -7.33 -5.43
C THR A 103 -12.45 -6.01 -5.42
N ASP A 104 -12.00 -5.08 -6.26
CA ASP A 104 -12.72 -3.85 -6.57
C ASP A 104 -13.58 -4.00 -7.85
N ASP A 105 -13.44 -5.13 -8.56
CA ASP A 105 -14.23 -5.43 -9.76
C ASP A 105 -15.60 -6.00 -9.35
N VAL A 106 -16.64 -5.18 -9.54
CA VAL A 106 -18.05 -5.54 -9.29
C VAL A 106 -18.53 -6.74 -10.11
N GLY A 107 -17.82 -7.11 -11.17
CA GLY A 107 -18.13 -8.21 -12.08
C GLY A 107 -17.17 -9.41 -12.01
N ASP A 108 -16.36 -9.53 -10.97
CA ASP A 108 -15.29 -10.56 -10.90
C ASP A 108 -15.82 -12.00 -10.79
N VAL A 109 -16.10 -12.60 -11.94
CA VAL A 109 -16.59 -13.99 -12.04
C VAL A 109 -15.52 -15.00 -11.60
N ALA A 110 -14.25 -14.76 -11.93
CA ALA A 110 -13.16 -15.68 -11.60
C ALA A 110 -12.96 -15.81 -10.08
N LEU A 111 -13.05 -14.69 -9.35
CA LEU A 111 -13.04 -14.72 -7.90
C LEU A 111 -14.29 -15.38 -7.34
N ALA A 112 -15.47 -15.07 -7.89
CA ALA A 112 -16.71 -15.69 -7.45
C ALA A 112 -16.66 -17.23 -7.57
N GLU A 113 -16.10 -17.77 -8.65
CA GLU A 113 -15.90 -19.22 -8.82
C GLU A 113 -14.92 -19.81 -7.79
N SER A 114 -13.82 -19.10 -7.52
CA SER A 114 -12.84 -19.48 -6.49
C SER A 114 -13.47 -19.51 -5.09
N VAL A 115 -14.24 -18.46 -4.74
CA VAL A 115 -14.98 -18.36 -3.47
C VAL A 115 -16.01 -19.47 -3.34
N ALA A 116 -16.84 -19.68 -4.36
CA ALA A 116 -17.83 -20.75 -4.37
C ALA A 116 -17.17 -22.13 -4.18
N THR A 117 -16.00 -22.34 -4.79
CA THR A 117 -15.23 -23.57 -4.64
C THR A 117 -14.67 -23.74 -3.22
N ALA A 118 -14.09 -22.68 -2.64
CA ALA A 118 -13.59 -22.70 -1.27
C ALA A 118 -14.71 -23.04 -0.26
N CYS A 119 -15.88 -22.38 -0.39
CA CYS A 119 -17.05 -22.67 0.43
C CYS A 119 -17.61 -24.09 0.22
N ARG A 120 -17.54 -24.67 -0.99
CA ARG A 120 -17.91 -26.08 -1.23
C ARG A 120 -16.94 -27.07 -0.58
N ARG A 121 -15.66 -26.71 -0.48
CA ARG A 121 -14.62 -27.50 0.20
C ARG A 121 -14.53 -27.20 1.70
N THR A 122 -15.51 -26.45 2.22
CA THR A 122 -15.66 -26.05 3.62
C THR A 122 -14.43 -25.36 4.21
N ALA A 123 -13.62 -24.69 3.37
CA ALA A 123 -12.58 -23.80 3.86
C ALA A 123 -13.21 -22.60 4.56
N SER A 124 -12.50 -22.02 5.54
CA SER A 124 -12.90 -20.75 6.14
C SER A 124 -12.62 -19.63 5.14
N VAL A 125 -13.63 -18.84 4.77
CA VAL A 125 -13.50 -17.78 3.75
C VAL A 125 -13.78 -16.43 4.38
N VAL A 126 -12.86 -15.48 4.22
CA VAL A 126 -13.01 -14.07 4.60
C VAL A 126 -12.92 -13.22 3.34
N LEU A 127 -13.91 -12.36 3.13
CA LEU A 127 -14.00 -11.50 1.95
C LEU A 127 -14.05 -10.04 2.37
N ALA A 128 -13.10 -9.24 1.92
CA ALA A 128 -13.18 -7.80 1.98
C ALA A 128 -13.78 -7.29 0.67
N VAL A 129 -15.11 -7.27 0.58
CA VAL A 129 -15.86 -6.86 -0.62
C VAL A 129 -17.18 -6.18 -0.22
N PRO A 130 -17.84 -5.42 -1.12
CA PRO A 130 -19.22 -4.97 -0.93
C PRO A 130 -20.18 -6.14 -0.64
N SER A 131 -21.30 -5.86 0.02
CA SER A 131 -22.30 -6.90 0.36
C SER A 131 -23.05 -7.45 -0.85
N GLU A 132 -22.99 -6.76 -1.98
CA GLU A 132 -23.65 -7.12 -3.23
C GLU A 132 -22.64 -7.56 -4.29
N GLY A 133 -23.12 -8.25 -5.32
CA GLY A 133 -22.33 -8.69 -6.46
C GLY A 133 -21.98 -10.18 -6.46
N PRO A 134 -21.36 -10.68 -7.54
CA PRO A 134 -21.14 -12.10 -7.78
C PRO A 134 -20.25 -12.75 -6.71
N VAL A 135 -19.23 -12.03 -6.22
CA VAL A 135 -18.31 -12.54 -5.19
C VAL A 135 -19.00 -12.69 -3.84
N ALA A 136 -19.78 -11.68 -3.41
CA ALA A 136 -20.56 -11.75 -2.19
C ALA A 136 -21.63 -12.85 -2.26
N ALA A 137 -22.34 -12.96 -3.40
CA ALA A 137 -23.32 -14.00 -3.65
C ALA A 137 -22.71 -15.42 -3.61
N ALA A 138 -21.51 -15.60 -4.14
CA ALA A 138 -20.79 -16.87 -4.10
C ALA A 138 -20.44 -17.33 -2.68
N GLY A 139 -20.17 -16.37 -1.78
CA GLY A 139 -19.87 -16.60 -0.36
C GLY A 139 -21.10 -16.60 0.55
N ALA A 140 -22.30 -16.34 0.03
CA ALA A 140 -23.49 -16.05 0.84
C ALA A 140 -23.76 -17.15 1.90
N GLY A 141 -23.87 -16.71 3.16
CA GLY A 141 -24.14 -17.57 4.32
C GLY A 141 -22.99 -18.50 4.75
N ARG A 142 -21.83 -18.46 4.08
CA ARG A 142 -20.67 -19.33 4.36
C ARG A 142 -19.35 -18.59 4.53
N ALA A 143 -19.19 -17.44 3.87
CA ALA A 143 -18.06 -16.56 4.02
C ALA A 143 -18.35 -15.48 5.07
N LYS A 144 -17.29 -15.05 5.76
CA LYS A 144 -17.27 -13.87 6.63
C LYS A 144 -17.01 -12.65 5.74
N ILE A 145 -18.02 -11.81 5.52
CA ILE A 145 -17.93 -10.65 4.60
C ILE A 145 -17.71 -9.36 5.39
N LEU A 146 -16.62 -8.66 5.08
CA LEU A 146 -16.21 -7.40 5.68
C LEU A 146 -16.56 -6.26 4.73
N VAL A 147 -17.72 -5.64 4.89
CA VAL A 147 -18.22 -4.62 3.97
C VAL A 147 -17.43 -3.29 4.13
N PRO A 148 -17.02 -2.62 3.04
CA PRO A 148 -16.38 -1.30 3.14
C PRO A 148 -17.44 -0.24 3.50
N ARG A 149 -17.36 0.32 4.73
CA ARG A 149 -18.31 1.36 5.20
C ARG A 149 -17.83 2.79 4.96
N VAL A 150 -16.55 2.98 4.69
CA VAL A 150 -15.98 4.28 4.37
C VAL A 150 -15.78 4.33 2.86
N PRO A 151 -16.62 5.09 2.12
CA PRO A 151 -16.55 5.13 0.67
C PRO A 151 -15.32 5.90 0.21
N VAL A 152 -14.40 5.20 -0.46
CA VAL A 152 -13.21 5.75 -1.11
C VAL A 152 -13.07 5.14 -2.51
N PRO A 153 -12.38 5.79 -3.45
CA PRO A 153 -12.02 5.18 -4.71
C PRO A 153 -11.23 3.88 -4.49
N PRO A 154 -11.38 2.86 -5.35
CA PRO A 154 -10.64 1.58 -5.26
C PRO A 154 -9.13 1.72 -4.97
N ALA A 155 -8.46 2.64 -5.65
CA ALA A 155 -7.02 2.86 -5.48
C ALA A 155 -6.63 3.38 -4.07
N LEU A 156 -7.57 3.97 -3.32
CA LEU A 156 -7.38 4.46 -1.95
C LEU A 156 -7.94 3.49 -0.88
N ALA A 157 -8.39 2.30 -1.28
CA ALA A 157 -8.96 1.29 -0.39
C ALA A 157 -7.91 0.44 0.35
N PHE A 158 -6.61 0.75 0.21
CA PHE A 158 -5.53 -0.02 0.83
C PHE A 158 -5.73 -0.18 2.33
N ALA A 159 -6.06 0.89 3.06
CA ALA A 159 -6.26 0.84 4.51
C ALA A 159 -7.39 -0.10 4.93
N TYR A 160 -8.52 -0.09 4.20
CA TYR A 160 -9.62 -1.03 4.38
C TYR A 160 -9.20 -2.50 4.16
N VAL A 161 -8.59 -2.79 3.01
CA VAL A 161 -8.21 -4.17 2.66
C VAL A 161 -7.09 -4.69 3.57
N PHE A 162 -6.15 -3.82 3.93
CA PHE A 162 -5.10 -4.12 4.89
C PHE A 162 -5.68 -4.39 6.27
N ALA A 163 -6.58 -3.55 6.78
CA ALA A 163 -7.27 -3.74 8.06
C ALA A 163 -8.04 -5.07 8.11
N ALA A 164 -8.71 -5.44 7.02
CA ALA A 164 -9.41 -6.71 6.88
C ALA A 164 -8.45 -7.90 6.93
N GLY A 165 -7.33 -7.80 6.21
CA GLY A 165 -6.28 -8.81 6.19
C GLY A 165 -5.61 -9.00 7.56
N ILE A 166 -5.19 -7.92 8.23
CA ILE A 166 -4.56 -8.01 9.55
C ILE A 166 -5.54 -8.49 10.62
N SER A 167 -6.83 -8.11 10.52
CA SER A 167 -7.87 -8.62 11.43
C SER A 167 -8.06 -10.13 11.26
N THR A 168 -8.03 -10.62 10.02
CA THR A 168 -8.04 -12.07 9.73
C THR A 168 -6.81 -12.74 10.35
N PHE A 169 -5.61 -12.16 10.19
CA PHE A 169 -4.37 -12.75 10.72
C PHE A 169 -4.32 -12.72 12.25
N ARG A 170 -4.89 -11.68 12.89
CA ARG A 170 -5.04 -11.61 14.35
C ARG A 170 -5.98 -12.68 14.87
N ALA A 171 -7.13 -12.88 14.23
CA ALA A 171 -8.06 -13.95 14.59
C ALA A 171 -7.41 -15.35 14.54
N LEU A 172 -6.48 -15.56 13.60
CA LEU A 172 -5.71 -16.80 13.47
C LEU A 172 -4.47 -16.88 14.39
N GLY A 173 -4.21 -15.84 15.21
CA GLY A 173 -3.04 -15.75 16.08
C GLY A 173 -1.70 -15.65 15.33
N LEU A 174 -1.70 -15.13 14.10
CA LEU A 174 -0.52 -14.98 13.24
C LEU A 174 0.14 -13.60 13.36
N LEU A 175 -0.65 -12.58 13.67
CA LEU A 175 -0.20 -11.22 13.93
C LEU A 175 -0.88 -10.68 15.18
N ASP A 176 -0.21 -9.77 15.86
CA ASP A 176 -0.78 -9.00 16.95
C ASP A 176 -0.61 -7.52 16.63
N PHE A 177 -1.61 -6.72 16.99
CA PHE A 177 -1.61 -5.27 16.78
C PHE A 177 -2.67 -4.64 17.68
N ASP A 178 -2.62 -3.33 17.87
CA ASP A 178 -3.72 -2.55 18.42
C ASP A 178 -4.41 -1.82 17.27
N THR A 179 -5.72 -2.04 17.14
CA THR A 179 -6.51 -1.44 16.05
C THR A 179 -6.67 0.06 16.23
N GLU A 180 -6.90 0.53 17.46
CA GLU A 180 -7.13 1.95 17.70
C GLU A 180 -5.81 2.70 17.58
N GLU A 181 -4.71 2.13 18.10
CA GLU A 181 -3.37 2.71 17.90
C GLU A 181 -3.04 2.86 16.40
N LEU A 182 -3.32 1.83 15.60
CA LEU A 182 -3.14 1.89 14.14
C LEU A 182 -3.99 3.00 13.52
N ALA A 183 -5.27 3.10 13.87
CA ALA A 183 -6.14 4.13 13.33
C ALA A 183 -5.68 5.54 13.71
N GLU A 184 -5.29 5.75 14.97
CA GLU A 184 -4.76 7.02 15.46
C GLU A 184 -3.42 7.41 14.79
N GLU A 185 -2.51 6.46 14.57
CA GLU A 185 -1.27 6.73 13.83
C GLU A 185 -1.54 7.18 12.40
N LEU A 186 -2.53 6.57 11.73
CA LEU A 186 -2.92 6.94 10.37
C LEU A 186 -3.61 8.31 10.34
N ASP A 187 -4.47 8.62 11.31
CA ASP A 187 -5.09 9.95 11.46
C ASP A 187 -4.02 11.02 11.69
N ARG A 188 -3.02 10.73 12.53
CA ARG A 188 -1.88 11.63 12.80
C ARG A 188 -0.99 11.82 11.58
N GLU A 189 -0.79 10.80 10.76
CA GLU A 189 -0.08 10.95 9.48
C GLU A 189 -0.87 11.83 8.51
N ALA A 190 -2.19 11.64 8.41
CA ALA A 190 -3.05 12.47 7.58
C ALA A 190 -3.06 13.94 8.05
N GLU A 191 -3.06 14.19 9.36
CA GLU A 191 -2.95 15.53 9.95
C GLU A 191 -1.61 16.18 9.58
N ARG A 192 -0.48 15.48 9.75
CA ARG A 192 0.84 16.00 9.33
C ARG A 192 0.91 16.28 7.84
N ALA A 193 0.21 15.47 7.05
CA ALA A 193 0.11 15.60 5.60
C ALA A 193 -1.01 16.54 5.14
N HIS A 194 -1.61 17.33 6.05
CA HIS A 194 -2.73 18.21 5.74
C HIS A 194 -2.37 19.27 4.65
N PRO A 195 -3.29 19.58 3.70
CA PRO A 195 -3.02 20.50 2.59
C PRO A 195 -2.63 21.91 3.00
N GLY A 196 -3.05 22.35 4.19
CA GLY A 196 -2.70 23.66 4.75
C GLY A 196 -1.26 23.78 5.29
N HIS A 197 -0.51 22.67 5.42
CA HIS A 197 0.88 22.71 5.85
C HIS A 197 1.82 22.99 4.69
N GLU A 198 2.87 23.79 4.95
CA GLU A 198 3.95 24.07 3.99
C GLU A 198 4.66 22.78 3.57
N SER A 199 5.11 22.72 2.32
CA SER A 199 5.70 21.53 1.71
C SER A 199 6.90 20.96 2.47
N LEU A 200 7.69 21.80 3.13
CA LEU A 200 8.84 21.37 3.94
C LEU A 200 8.42 20.59 5.21
N SER A 201 7.29 20.96 5.80
CA SER A 201 6.77 20.35 7.03
C SER A 201 5.80 19.19 6.77
N ASN A 202 5.21 19.15 5.58
CA ASN A 202 4.28 18.13 5.14
C ASN A 202 5.05 16.93 4.53
N PRO A 203 5.04 15.74 5.17
CA PRO A 203 5.85 14.62 4.71
C PRO A 203 5.39 14.04 3.37
N ALA A 204 4.11 14.19 3.00
CA ALA A 204 3.57 13.72 1.73
C ALA A 204 3.93 14.68 0.59
N LYS A 205 3.82 16.00 0.77
CA LYS A 205 4.29 17.00 -0.21
C LYS A 205 5.80 16.92 -0.41
N SER A 206 6.57 16.81 0.68
CA SER A 206 8.02 16.61 0.60
C SER A 206 8.39 15.32 -0.17
N LEU A 207 7.64 14.23 0.01
CA LEU A 207 7.83 13.02 -0.77
C LEU A 207 7.46 13.22 -2.25
N ALA A 208 6.33 13.88 -2.54
CA ALA A 208 5.91 14.21 -3.90
C ALA A 208 6.97 15.04 -4.65
N LEU A 209 7.48 16.10 -4.03
CA LEU A 209 8.54 16.95 -4.60
C LEU A 209 9.84 16.20 -4.88
N ARG A 210 10.21 15.22 -4.05
CA ARG A 210 11.37 14.35 -4.33
C ARG A 210 11.19 13.48 -5.57
N MET A 211 9.94 13.22 -5.98
CA MET A 211 9.60 12.40 -7.15
C MET A 211 9.17 13.24 -8.36
N ALA A 212 9.01 14.55 -8.20
CA ALA A 212 8.56 15.47 -9.24
C ALA A 212 9.50 15.45 -10.46
N ASP A 213 8.94 15.26 -11.65
CA ASP A 213 9.67 15.17 -12.92
C ASP A 213 10.83 14.14 -12.93
N ARG A 214 10.76 13.11 -12.06
CA ARG A 214 11.71 11.99 -12.00
C ARG A 214 10.99 10.65 -12.16
N THR A 215 11.75 9.62 -12.54
CA THR A 215 11.36 8.21 -12.49
C THR A 215 11.85 7.59 -11.17
N PRO A 216 10.95 7.30 -10.20
CA PRO A 216 11.35 6.79 -8.89
C PRO A 216 11.84 5.34 -8.97
N LEU A 217 12.94 5.07 -8.26
CA LEU A 217 13.43 3.73 -7.93
C LEU A 217 13.17 3.50 -6.44
N LEU A 218 12.06 2.84 -6.11
CA LEU A 218 11.61 2.60 -4.74
C LEU A 218 12.26 1.31 -4.22
N TRP A 219 13.37 1.44 -3.50
CA TRP A 219 14.15 0.31 -3.03
C TRP A 219 13.93 0.07 -1.53
N GLY A 220 13.26 -1.04 -1.23
CA GLY A 220 12.93 -1.41 0.14
C GLY A 220 14.13 -1.98 0.90
N LEU A 221 14.39 -1.43 2.08
CA LEU A 221 15.39 -1.93 3.03
C LEU A 221 14.83 -3.09 3.86
N GLY A 222 14.52 -4.18 3.15
CA GLY A 222 13.95 -5.42 3.68
C GLY A 222 12.53 -5.70 3.15
N PRO A 223 11.98 -6.90 3.43
CA PRO A 223 10.75 -7.36 2.79
C PRO A 223 9.53 -6.48 3.05
N ILE A 224 9.35 -5.99 4.28
CA ILE A 224 8.24 -5.11 4.66
C ILE A 224 8.31 -3.79 3.90
N ALA A 225 9.50 -3.17 3.86
CA ALA A 225 9.70 -1.93 3.14
C ALA A 225 9.54 -2.08 1.62
N ALA A 226 9.95 -3.24 1.06
CA ALA A 226 9.75 -3.52 -0.36
C ALA A 226 8.27 -3.76 -0.70
N ALA A 227 7.50 -4.41 0.18
CA ALA A 227 6.05 -4.54 0.01
C ALA A 227 5.35 -3.16 0.02
N VAL A 228 5.75 -2.27 0.94
CA VAL A 228 5.28 -0.88 0.97
C VAL A 228 5.69 -0.12 -0.30
N ALA A 229 6.93 -0.29 -0.77
CA ALA A 229 7.39 0.30 -2.03
C ALA A 229 6.56 -0.20 -3.24
N GLY A 230 6.15 -1.47 -3.23
CA GLY A 230 5.23 -2.04 -4.22
C GLY A 230 3.87 -1.34 -4.23
N HIS A 231 3.30 -1.08 -3.04
CA HIS A 231 2.09 -0.27 -2.91
C HIS A 231 2.32 1.18 -3.37
N GLY A 232 3.44 1.79 -3.01
CA GLY A 232 3.80 3.14 -3.44
C GLY A 232 3.88 3.27 -4.97
N ALA A 233 4.45 2.29 -5.66
CA ALA A 233 4.45 2.25 -7.12
C ALA A 233 3.04 2.12 -7.73
N PHE A 234 2.16 1.33 -7.10
CA PHE A 234 0.76 1.25 -7.48
C PHE A 234 0.06 2.61 -7.31
N ALA A 235 0.21 3.26 -6.16
CA ALA A 235 -0.39 4.57 -5.87
C ALA A 235 0.09 5.65 -6.87
N LEU A 236 1.39 5.69 -7.17
CA LEU A 236 1.97 6.60 -8.16
C LEU A 236 1.40 6.37 -9.56
N GLY A 237 1.26 5.13 -9.99
CA GLY A 237 0.63 4.78 -11.27
C GLY A 237 -0.85 5.18 -11.30
N ALA A 238 -1.57 4.93 -10.20
CA ALA A 238 -3.00 5.19 -10.10
C ALA A 238 -3.34 6.69 -10.07
N HIS A 239 -2.57 7.51 -9.35
CA HIS A 239 -2.92 8.91 -9.10
C HIS A 239 -2.02 9.93 -9.82
N ALA A 240 -0.74 9.62 -10.04
CA ALA A 240 0.19 10.55 -10.67
C ALA A 240 0.52 10.18 -12.12
N GLY A 241 0.15 8.99 -12.59
CA GLY A 241 0.61 8.48 -13.88
C GLY A 241 2.12 8.28 -13.95
N VAL A 242 2.77 8.14 -12.79
CA VAL A 242 4.24 8.05 -12.69
C VAL A 242 4.66 6.59 -12.58
N PRO A 243 5.46 6.06 -13.53
CA PRO A 243 6.02 4.73 -13.42
C PRO A 243 7.11 4.70 -12.35
N ALA A 244 7.21 3.59 -11.62
CA ALA A 244 8.26 3.38 -10.63
C ALA A 244 8.83 1.97 -10.72
N HIS A 245 10.13 1.84 -10.52
CA HIS A 245 10.78 0.54 -10.35
C HIS A 245 10.83 0.18 -8.86
N VAL A 246 10.52 -1.08 -8.53
CA VAL A 246 10.49 -1.57 -7.15
C VAL A 246 11.39 -2.80 -7.00
N ALA A 247 12.19 -2.82 -5.93
CA ALA A 247 12.98 -3.99 -5.55
C ALA A 247 13.32 -3.95 -4.05
N GLU A 248 13.63 -5.11 -3.47
CA GLU A 248 14.45 -5.12 -2.25
C GLU A 248 15.85 -4.62 -2.58
N TYR A 249 16.45 -3.81 -1.70
CA TYR A 249 17.74 -3.17 -1.97
C TYR A 249 18.86 -4.16 -2.36
N PRO A 250 19.03 -5.33 -1.70
CA PRO A 250 20.01 -6.32 -2.14
C PRO A 250 19.78 -6.81 -3.58
N HIS A 251 18.53 -6.92 -4.02
CA HIS A 251 18.17 -7.26 -5.39
C HIS A 251 18.45 -6.10 -6.35
N ALA A 252 18.20 -4.86 -5.94
CA ALA A 252 18.55 -3.67 -6.71
C ALA A 252 20.06 -3.56 -6.96
N VAL A 253 20.89 -3.85 -5.95
CA VAL A 253 22.37 -3.83 -6.06
C VAL A 253 22.88 -4.79 -7.14
N VAL A 254 22.26 -5.97 -7.30
CA VAL A 254 22.67 -6.93 -8.33
C VAL A 254 22.16 -6.59 -9.73
N GLN A 255 21.19 -5.67 -9.86
CA GLN A 255 20.80 -5.07 -11.13
C GLN A 255 21.82 -3.98 -11.54
N ARG A 256 23.06 -4.41 -11.75
CA ARG A 256 24.25 -3.55 -11.83
C ARG A 256 24.12 -2.35 -12.77
N ALA A 257 23.45 -2.50 -13.91
CA ALA A 257 23.26 -1.41 -14.86
C ALA A 257 22.36 -0.32 -14.29
N LEU A 258 21.20 -0.69 -13.74
CA LEU A 258 20.26 0.23 -13.11
C LEU A 258 20.87 0.86 -11.85
N HIS A 259 21.54 0.06 -11.02
CA HIS A 259 22.22 0.58 -9.82
C HIS A 259 23.28 1.63 -10.15
N ARG A 260 24.10 1.40 -11.19
CA ARG A 260 25.09 2.40 -11.64
C ARG A 260 24.42 3.66 -12.14
N ALA A 261 23.37 3.54 -12.96
CA ALA A 261 22.62 4.70 -13.46
C ALA A 261 22.03 5.53 -12.29
N ALA A 262 21.46 4.86 -11.28
CA ALA A 262 20.97 5.51 -10.07
C ALA A 262 22.08 6.19 -9.24
N THR A 263 23.28 5.61 -9.23
CA THR A 263 24.44 6.21 -8.53
C THR A 263 24.94 7.46 -9.26
N SER A 264 24.95 7.45 -10.60
CA SER A 264 25.38 8.58 -11.42
C SER A 264 24.41 9.77 -11.31
N ALA A 265 23.09 9.52 -11.35
CA ALA A 265 22.04 10.55 -11.24
C ALA A 265 21.99 11.27 -9.88
N GLY A 266 22.79 10.83 -8.91
CA GLY A 266 22.92 11.45 -7.58
C GLY A 266 24.29 12.07 -7.31
N SER A 267 25.18 12.12 -8.31
CA SER A 267 26.55 12.65 -8.16
C SER A 267 26.60 14.17 -8.36
N GLU A 268 27.52 14.86 -7.67
CA GLU A 268 27.81 16.29 -7.92
C GLU A 268 28.17 16.60 -9.39
N ALA A 269 28.65 15.62 -10.14
CA ALA A 269 28.92 15.74 -11.57
C ALA A 269 27.65 16.01 -12.42
N ASP A 270 26.47 15.69 -11.89
CA ASP A 270 25.16 15.85 -12.57
C ASP A 270 24.65 17.30 -12.52
N ILE A 271 25.17 18.15 -11.60
CA ILE A 271 24.76 19.57 -11.50
C ILE A 271 25.14 20.37 -12.77
N PHE A 272 26.12 19.86 -13.53
CA PHE A 272 26.60 20.46 -14.78
C PHE A 272 26.33 19.59 -16.00
N ALA A 273 25.68 18.44 -15.84
CA ALA A 273 25.30 17.57 -16.96
C ALA A 273 24.01 18.11 -17.60
N ASP A 274 23.98 18.14 -18.93
CA ASP A 274 22.75 18.53 -19.64
C ASP A 274 21.75 17.36 -19.55
N PRO A 275 20.54 17.57 -18.97
CA PRO A 275 19.53 16.53 -18.87
C PRO A 275 19.10 15.93 -20.23
N GLU A 276 19.32 16.66 -21.33
CA GLU A 276 19.02 16.18 -22.69
C GLU A 276 20.07 15.19 -23.23
N ASP A 277 21.28 15.19 -22.68
CA ASP A 277 22.41 14.37 -23.14
C ASP A 277 22.57 13.04 -22.36
N GLU A 278 21.92 12.89 -21.20
CA GLU A 278 22.03 11.70 -20.35
C GLU A 278 20.69 10.97 -20.11
N PRO A 279 20.48 9.76 -20.69
CA PRO A 279 19.25 8.99 -20.53
C PRO A 279 18.96 8.50 -19.08
N GLY A 280 19.87 8.76 -18.12
CA GLY A 280 19.72 8.45 -16.70
C GLY A 280 19.37 9.64 -15.79
N ALA A 281 19.42 10.88 -16.30
CA ALA A 281 19.26 12.11 -15.51
C ALA A 281 17.89 12.20 -14.79
N GLN A 282 16.90 11.43 -15.23
CA GLN A 282 15.56 11.44 -14.63
C GLN A 282 15.39 10.40 -13.52
N LEU A 283 16.36 9.52 -13.24
CA LEU A 283 16.21 8.50 -12.20
C LEU A 283 16.37 9.09 -10.79
N ARG A 284 15.48 8.72 -9.86
CA ARG A 284 15.62 9.07 -8.44
C ARG A 284 15.51 7.86 -7.54
N ALA A 285 16.61 7.52 -6.86
CA ALA A 285 16.60 6.43 -5.89
C ALA A 285 16.03 6.87 -4.55
N LEU A 286 15.03 6.13 -4.05
CA LEU A 286 14.45 6.30 -2.73
C LEU A 286 14.59 4.98 -1.94
N LEU A 287 15.38 5.03 -0.86
CA LEU A 287 15.55 3.93 0.09
C LEU A 287 14.41 3.96 1.11
N ILE A 288 13.51 2.98 1.02
CA ILE A 288 12.35 2.89 1.92
C ILE A 288 12.76 2.10 3.16
N SER A 289 12.57 2.68 4.34
CA SER A 289 12.94 2.06 5.61
C SER A 289 11.83 2.17 6.63
N THR A 290 11.53 1.05 7.29
CA THR A 290 10.60 1.01 8.43
C THR A 290 11.31 1.21 9.77
N ARG A 291 12.65 1.19 9.85
CA ARG A 291 13.45 1.42 11.10
C ARG A 291 12.93 0.72 12.37
N HIS A 292 12.28 -0.45 12.27
CA HIS A 292 11.57 -1.07 13.41
C HIS A 292 12.46 -1.98 14.26
N ASN A 293 13.76 -2.08 13.95
CA ASN A 293 14.75 -2.81 14.74
C ASN A 293 16.18 -2.32 14.43
N ASP A 294 17.12 -2.57 15.35
CA ASP A 294 18.53 -2.14 15.23
C ASP A 294 19.24 -2.66 13.98
N GLN A 295 18.93 -3.89 13.56
CA GLN A 295 19.53 -4.48 12.36
C GLN A 295 19.13 -3.71 11.09
N GLY A 296 17.86 -3.29 11.01
CA GLY A 296 17.33 -2.46 9.94
C GLY A 296 17.98 -1.08 9.91
N GLU A 297 18.22 -0.46 11.06
CA GLU A 297 18.93 0.84 11.13
C GLU A 297 20.41 0.74 10.73
N VAL A 298 21.09 -0.36 11.10
CA VAL A 298 22.46 -0.62 10.63
C VAL A 298 22.46 -0.82 9.11
N PHE A 299 21.52 -1.61 8.58
CA PHE A 299 21.41 -1.86 7.16
C PHE A 299 21.10 -0.60 6.36
N GLU A 300 20.21 0.25 6.86
CA GLU A 300 19.91 1.56 6.27
C GLU A 300 21.15 2.45 6.20
N ARG A 301 21.92 2.57 7.30
CA ARG A 301 23.16 3.35 7.31
C ARG A 301 24.23 2.79 6.38
N SER A 302 24.22 1.49 6.09
CA SER A 302 25.09 0.90 5.08
C SER A 302 24.60 1.28 3.68
N ALA A 303 23.33 1.06 3.38
CA ALA A 303 22.74 1.36 2.08
C ALA A 303 22.85 2.84 1.70
N ALA A 304 22.60 3.76 2.63
CA ALA A 304 22.74 5.20 2.41
C ALA A 304 24.20 5.62 2.18
N ARG A 305 25.17 4.88 2.73
CA ARG A 305 26.60 5.12 2.47
C ARG A 305 27.03 4.59 1.11
N ASP A 306 26.49 3.44 0.72
CA ASP A 306 26.76 2.79 -0.56
C ASP A 306 26.08 3.52 -1.73
N LEU A 307 25.03 4.31 -1.44
CA LEU A 307 24.28 5.11 -2.40
C LEU A 307 23.99 6.52 -1.85
N PRO A 308 25.00 7.40 -1.79
CA PRO A 308 24.89 8.70 -1.11
C PRO A 308 23.91 9.69 -1.75
N GLY A 309 23.57 9.51 -3.03
CA GLY A 309 22.59 10.35 -3.74
C GLY A 309 21.13 9.91 -3.58
N ALA A 310 20.87 8.81 -2.86
CA ALA A 310 19.51 8.34 -2.64
C ALA A 310 18.85 9.03 -1.43
N ASP A 311 17.57 9.34 -1.59
CA ASP A 311 16.76 9.82 -0.47
C ASP A 311 16.34 8.67 0.42
N VAL A 312 16.36 8.88 1.72
CA VAL A 312 15.80 7.91 2.68
C VAL A 312 14.36 8.32 3.01
N VAL A 313 13.43 7.36 2.92
CA VAL A 313 12.02 7.54 3.27
C VAL A 313 11.70 6.70 4.49
N VAL A 314 11.37 7.35 5.60
CA VAL A 314 11.13 6.75 6.92
C VAL A 314 9.81 7.24 7.50
N PRO A 315 9.08 6.44 8.30
CA PRO A 315 7.74 6.79 8.82
C PRO A 315 7.74 8.01 9.75
N GLY A 316 8.89 8.39 10.31
CA GLY A 316 9.04 9.47 11.28
C GLY A 316 9.34 8.93 12.68
N ASP A 317 10.14 9.67 13.46
CA ASP A 317 10.68 9.18 14.74
C ASP A 317 9.62 9.08 15.86
N THR A 318 8.48 9.75 15.70
CA THR A 318 7.37 9.69 16.66
C THR A 318 6.53 8.41 16.56
N VAL A 319 6.64 7.68 15.44
CA VAL A 319 5.88 6.43 15.26
C VAL A 319 6.60 5.32 16.02
N ARG A 320 5.88 4.59 16.87
CA ARG A 320 6.42 3.45 17.63
C ARG A 320 7.17 2.49 16.70
N ALA A 321 8.25 1.88 17.20
CA ALA A 321 9.11 0.93 16.47
C ALA A 321 8.40 -0.42 16.21
N ASP A 322 7.23 -0.36 15.61
CA ASP A 322 6.38 -1.48 15.24
C ASP A 322 6.39 -1.64 13.72
N PRO A 323 6.71 -2.83 13.19
CA PRO A 323 6.77 -3.03 11.74
C PRO A 323 5.43 -2.78 11.04
N LEU A 324 4.31 -3.13 11.67
CA LEU A 324 2.98 -3.01 11.09
C LEU A 324 2.55 -1.55 11.05
N LEU A 325 2.64 -0.83 12.18
CA LEU A 325 2.28 0.60 12.24
C LEU A 325 3.10 1.41 11.22
N ARG A 326 4.42 1.18 11.20
CA ARG A 326 5.33 1.93 10.34
C ARG A 326 5.14 1.63 8.86
N ALA A 327 4.79 0.40 8.51
CA ALA A 327 4.43 0.06 7.13
C ALA A 327 3.12 0.75 6.70
N ALA A 328 2.11 0.74 7.56
CA ALA A 328 0.82 1.38 7.28
C ALA A 328 0.94 2.91 7.13
N VAL A 329 1.72 3.57 8.00
CA VAL A 329 2.01 5.01 7.90
C VAL A 329 2.71 5.35 6.59
N LEU A 330 3.72 4.57 6.20
CA LEU A 330 4.40 4.79 4.93
C LEU A 330 3.48 4.57 3.71
N ALA A 331 2.62 3.55 3.75
CA ALA A 331 1.65 3.30 2.69
C ALA A 331 0.67 4.49 2.53
N ALA A 332 0.10 4.98 3.64
CA ALA A 332 -0.78 6.15 3.62
C ALA A 332 -0.06 7.42 3.12
N ARG A 333 1.22 7.59 3.48
CA ARG A 333 2.04 8.69 2.94
C ARG A 333 2.23 8.59 1.43
N PHE A 334 2.45 7.39 0.90
CA PHE A 334 2.57 7.18 -0.54
C PHE A 334 1.26 7.49 -1.27
N ASP A 335 0.10 7.10 -0.71
CA ASP A 335 -1.21 7.43 -1.27
C ASP A 335 -1.40 8.96 -1.36
N LEU A 336 -1.13 9.68 -0.26
CA LEU A 336 -1.22 11.13 -0.20
C LEU A 336 -0.20 11.82 -1.13
N ALA A 337 1.05 11.34 -1.16
CA ALA A 337 2.09 11.88 -2.03
C ALA A 337 1.75 11.70 -3.51
N ALA A 338 1.18 10.55 -3.89
CA ALA A 338 0.74 10.29 -5.25
C ALA A 338 -0.43 11.20 -5.66
N VAL A 339 -1.38 11.49 -4.76
CA VAL A 339 -2.46 12.46 -5.01
C VAL A 339 -1.89 13.87 -5.16
N TYR A 340 -1.02 14.33 -4.26
CA TYR A 340 -0.37 15.65 -4.38
C TYR A 340 0.38 15.77 -5.70
N LEU A 341 1.15 14.75 -6.07
CA LEU A 341 1.92 14.71 -7.31
C LEU A 341 1.00 14.77 -8.54
N GLY A 342 -0.10 14.00 -8.53
CA GLY A 342 -1.07 14.00 -9.61
C GLY A 342 -1.85 15.31 -9.76
N LEU A 343 -2.13 16.01 -8.66
CA LEU A 343 -2.75 17.33 -8.67
C LEU A 343 -1.79 18.37 -9.27
N ALA A 344 -0.52 18.38 -8.82
CA ALA A 344 0.52 19.28 -9.34
C ALA A 344 0.87 19.01 -10.81
N ALA A 345 0.78 17.76 -11.25
CA ALA A 345 0.98 17.37 -12.65
C ALA A 345 -0.25 17.58 -13.54
N GLY A 346 -1.42 17.85 -12.95
CA GLY A 346 -2.70 17.99 -13.66
C GLY A 346 -3.23 16.68 -14.26
N THR A 347 -2.73 15.52 -13.82
CA THR A 347 -3.07 14.19 -14.37
C THR A 347 -4.41 13.66 -13.86
N LEU A 348 -4.87 14.13 -12.70
CA LEU A 348 -6.09 13.64 -12.04
C LEU A 348 -7.39 14.19 -12.64
N ASN A 349 -7.33 15.35 -13.30
CA ASN A 349 -8.51 16.05 -13.86
C ASN A 349 -8.74 15.78 -15.36
N GLY A 350 -8.20 14.68 -15.89
CA GLY A 350 -8.34 14.32 -17.31
C GLY A 350 -9.69 13.69 -17.68
N PRO A 351 -10.19 13.87 -18.93
CA PRO A 351 -11.38 13.18 -19.44
C PRO A 351 -11.05 11.70 -19.66
N GLY A 352 -11.12 10.88 -18.61
CA GLY A 352 -10.63 9.50 -18.73
C GLY A 352 -10.70 8.63 -17.49
N TRP A 353 -11.09 9.15 -16.32
CA TRP A 353 -11.73 8.30 -15.32
C TRP A 353 -13.21 8.24 -15.69
N PRO A 354 -13.69 7.25 -16.48
CA PRO A 354 -15.06 6.85 -16.27
C PRO A 354 -15.10 6.50 -14.79
N ALA A 355 -15.90 7.23 -14.04
CA ALA A 355 -16.36 6.78 -12.74
C ALA A 355 -16.74 5.31 -12.96
N LEU A 356 -15.89 4.39 -12.48
CA LEU A 356 -16.27 2.99 -12.35
C LEU A 356 -17.52 3.09 -11.50
N ALA A 357 -18.64 2.82 -12.16
CA ALA A 357 -19.92 3.37 -11.82
C ALA A 357 -20.20 3.15 -10.33
N MET A 358 -20.30 4.25 -9.59
CA MET A 358 -21.09 4.25 -8.37
C MET A 358 -22.55 4.07 -8.81
N SER A 359 -22.97 2.82 -9.02
CA SER A 359 -24.38 2.42 -9.13
C SER A 359 -24.56 1.01 -8.62
#